data_AF-A0A1C4YMC6-F1
#
_entry.id   AF-A0A1C4YMC6-F1
#
_cell.length_a   1.000
_cell.length_b   1.000
_cell.length_c   1.000
_cell.angle_alpha   90.00
_cell.angle_beta   90.00
_cell.angle_gamma   90.00
#
_symmetry.space_group_name_H-M   'P 1'
#
loop_
_entity.id
_entity.type
_entity.pdbx_description
1 polymer ?
#
loop_
_entity_poly.entity_id
_entity_poly.type
_entity_poly.pdbx_seq_one_letter_code
_entity_poly.pdbx_strand_id
1 'polypeptide(L)'
;MTGRDEAGDLVAALGAQSWLPPRVTPLDRRIAVDRDSVERGLASLVLTVVELLRQLMERQALRRVDLGDLSEEQVERIGVTLMALEEQMTGLREHFGLAPEDLNLDLGPLGPLLPTD
;
A
#
# COMPACT_ATOMS: atom_id res chain seq x y z
N MET A 1 38.18 19.44 45.16
CA MET A 1 37.99 20.49 44.14
C MET A 1 39.10 20.22 43.13
N THR A 2 38.87 19.64 41.95
CA THR A 2 38.06 20.15 40.83
C THR A 2 37.90 18.98 39.85
N GLY A 3 36.68 18.67 39.43
CA GLY A 3 36.42 17.55 38.51
C GLY A 3 34.93 17.33 38.27
N ARG A 4 34.15 18.41 38.30
CA ARG A 4 32.68 18.34 38.13
C ARG A 4 32.12 19.29 37.07
N ASP A 5 32.95 20.03 36.33
CA ASP A 5 32.47 21.05 35.39
C ASP A 5 32.78 20.82 33.91
N GLU A 6 33.54 19.79 33.52
CA GLU A 6 33.83 19.58 32.08
C GLU A 6 32.60 19.09 31.30
N ALA A 7 31.66 18.43 31.97
CA ALA A 7 30.41 18.00 31.35
C ALA A 7 29.42 19.18 31.14
N GLY A 8 29.49 20.22 31.97
CA GLY A 8 28.62 21.40 31.86
C GLY A 8 29.00 22.30 30.68
N ASP A 9 30.30 22.52 30.50
CA ASP A 9 30.82 23.34 29.39
C ASP A 9 30.63 22.67 28.02
N LEU A 10 30.68 21.34 27.94
CA LEU A 10 30.43 20.61 26.69
C LEU A 10 28.97 20.75 26.23
N VAL A 11 28.03 20.84 27.17
CA VAL A 11 26.58 21.02 26.93
C VAL A 11 26.26 22.46 26.53
N ALA A 12 27.02 23.44 27.03
CA ALA A 12 26.87 24.84 26.64
C ALA A 12 27.46 25.15 25.26
N ALA A 13 28.55 24.49 24.86
CA ALA A 13 29.21 24.69 23.57
C ALA A 13 28.42 24.09 22.39
N LEU A 14 27.64 23.03 22.63
CA LEU A 14 26.73 22.46 21.65
C LEU A 14 25.37 23.13 21.80
N GLY A 15 25.25 24.33 21.21
CA GLY A 15 24.02 25.12 21.18
C GLY A 15 22.80 24.23 21.02
N ALA A 16 22.08 24.03 22.13
CA ALA A 16 20.92 23.19 22.22
C ALA A 16 19.79 23.84 21.42
N GLN A 17 19.84 23.68 20.09
CA GLN A 17 18.63 23.51 19.32
C GLN A 17 17.97 22.29 19.93
N SER A 18 17.03 22.54 20.85
CA SER A 18 16.20 21.53 21.45
C SER A 18 15.58 20.74 20.30
N TRP A 19 16.18 19.60 19.97
CA TRP A 19 15.56 18.65 19.07
C TRP A 19 14.29 18.22 19.77
N LEU A 20 13.18 18.87 19.42
CA LEU A 20 11.86 18.39 19.77
C LEU A 20 11.70 17.14 18.92
N PRO A 21 11.69 15.93 19.51
CA PRO A 21 11.40 14.75 18.72
C PRO A 21 10.09 15.02 17.96
N PRO A 22 10.00 14.67 16.66
CA PRO A 22 8.72 14.75 15.97
C PRO A 22 7.72 14.04 16.86
N ARG A 23 6.59 14.70 17.16
CA ARG A 23 5.49 14.07 17.89
C ARG A 23 5.01 12.93 16.99
N VAL A 24 5.61 11.76 17.15
CA VAL A 24 5.07 10.53 16.61
C VAL A 24 3.80 10.32 17.42
N THR A 25 2.68 10.76 16.87
CA THR A 25 1.37 10.31 17.31
C THR A 25 1.42 8.79 17.39
N PRO A 26 0.94 8.17 18.48
CA PRO A 26 1.18 6.77 18.76
C PRO A 26 0.52 5.89 17.69
N LEU A 27 1.28 5.55 16.66
CA LEU A 27 1.03 4.39 15.80
C LEU A 27 1.39 3.09 16.54
N ASP A 28 2.08 3.17 17.68
CA ASP A 28 2.53 2.02 18.46
C ASP A 28 1.42 1.31 19.25
N ARG A 29 0.19 1.86 19.32
CA ARG A 29 -0.95 1.14 19.91
C ARG A 29 -1.77 0.35 18.89
N ARG A 30 -1.55 0.57 17.58
CA ARG A 30 -2.28 -0.08 16.49
C ARG A 30 -1.53 -1.24 15.85
N ILE A 31 -0.48 -1.75 16.49
CA ILE A 31 0.17 -3.03 16.16
C ILE A 31 0.00 -4.00 17.35
N ALA A 32 -1.03 -3.79 18.16
CA ALA A 32 -1.70 -4.87 18.89
C ALA A 32 -2.87 -5.35 18.03
N VAL A 33 -2.57 -5.66 16.78
CA VAL A 33 -3.53 -6.13 15.77
C VAL A 33 -3.61 -7.62 16.04
N ASP A 34 -4.79 -8.07 16.46
CA ASP A 34 -5.15 -9.47 16.55
C ASP A 34 -4.59 -10.20 15.32
N ARG A 35 -3.95 -11.36 15.48
CA ARG A 35 -3.18 -12.02 14.39
C ARG A 35 -4.03 -12.15 13.12
N ASP A 36 -5.31 -12.45 13.29
CA ASP A 36 -6.31 -12.58 12.24
C ASP A 36 -6.57 -11.25 11.50
N SER A 37 -6.50 -10.12 12.22
CA SER A 37 -6.64 -8.77 11.64
C SER A 37 -5.37 -8.27 10.92
N VAL A 38 -4.18 -8.78 11.24
CA VAL A 38 -2.95 -8.49 10.46
C VAL A 38 -3.02 -9.23 9.13
N GLU A 39 -3.38 -10.50 9.18
CA GLU A 39 -3.51 -11.36 8.01
C GLU A 39 -4.52 -10.78 7.02
N ARG A 40 -5.72 -10.42 7.50
CA ARG A 40 -6.74 -9.75 6.67
C ARG A 40 -6.26 -8.42 6.11
N GLY A 41 -5.55 -7.60 6.90
CA GLY A 41 -5.01 -6.31 6.45
C GLY A 41 -3.93 -6.45 5.36
N LEU A 42 -3.02 -7.40 5.52
CA LEU A 42 -1.99 -7.70 4.51
C LEU A 42 -2.61 -8.28 3.24
N ALA A 43 -3.60 -9.18 3.37
CA ALA A 43 -4.36 -9.69 2.24
C ALA A 43 -5.03 -8.55 1.47
N SER A 44 -5.70 -7.63 2.18
CA SER A 44 -6.30 -6.44 1.58
C SER A 44 -5.28 -5.63 0.79
N LEU A 45 -4.11 -5.34 1.36
CA LEU A 45 -3.04 -4.60 0.70
C LEU A 45 -2.54 -5.29 -0.58
N VAL A 46 -2.25 -6.59 -0.50
CA VAL A 46 -1.76 -7.34 -1.66
C VAL A 46 -2.82 -7.40 -2.75
N LEU A 47 -4.07 -7.72 -2.40
CA LEU A 47 -5.18 -7.79 -3.35
C LEU A 47 -5.43 -6.42 -3.99
N THR A 48 -5.33 -5.34 -3.22
CA THR A 48 -5.41 -3.98 -3.72
C THR A 48 -4.33 -3.68 -4.78
N VAL A 49 -3.08 -4.09 -4.53
CA VAL A 49 -1.97 -3.90 -5.49
C VAL A 49 -2.19 -4.74 -6.74
N VAL A 50 -2.64 -5.98 -6.60
CA VAL A 50 -2.96 -6.85 -7.74
C VAL A 50 -4.08 -6.26 -8.57
N GLU A 51 -5.12 -5.71 -7.94
CA GLU A 51 -6.24 -5.05 -8.60
C GLU A 51 -5.79 -3.82 -9.38
N LEU A 52 -4.93 -2.98 -8.80
CA LEU A 52 -4.33 -1.85 -9.50
C LEU A 52 -3.57 -2.29 -10.76
N LEU A 53 -2.79 -3.37 -10.65
CA LEU A 53 -2.05 -3.93 -11.78
C LEU A 53 -3.01 -4.50 -12.84
N ARG A 54 -4.10 -5.16 -12.44
CA ARG A 54 -5.14 -5.66 -13.34
C ARG A 54 -5.74 -4.52 -14.17
N GLN A 55 -6.16 -3.43 -13.51
CA GLN A 55 -6.72 -2.26 -14.17
C GLN A 55 -5.72 -1.57 -15.11
N LEU A 56 -4.46 -1.47 -14.70
CA LEU A 56 -3.40 -0.92 -15.54
C LEU A 56 -3.20 -1.77 -16.80
N MET A 57 -3.12 -3.09 -16.65
CA MET A 57 -2.96 -4.01 -17.76
C MET A 57 -4.15 -3.98 -18.71
N GLU A 58 -5.38 -3.91 -18.18
CA GLU A 58 -6.60 -3.75 -18.97
C GLU A 58 -6.56 -2.47 -19.80
N ARG A 59 -6.22 -1.33 -19.18
CA ARG A 59 -6.12 -0.04 -19.88
C ARG A 59 -5.02 -0.05 -20.94
N GLN A 60 -3.89 -0.70 -20.68
CA GLN A 60 -2.81 -0.86 -21.66
C GLN A 60 -3.20 -1.80 -22.80
N ALA A 61 -3.91 -2.88 -22.52
CA ALA A 61 -4.41 -3.80 -23.53
C ALA A 61 -5.36 -3.08 -24.48
N LEU A 62 -6.36 -2.37 -23.95
CA LEU A 62 -7.30 -1.55 -24.74
C LEU A 62 -6.54 -0.55 -25.63
N ARG A 63 -5.60 0.20 -25.04
CA ARG A 63 -4.78 1.16 -25.81
C ARG A 63 -4.00 0.49 -26.93
N ARG A 64 -3.43 -0.69 -26.71
CA ARG A 64 -2.66 -1.41 -27.74
C ARG A 64 -3.56 -2.01 -28.82
N VAL A 65 -4.78 -2.43 -28.47
CA VAL A 65 -5.81 -2.82 -29.45
C VAL A 65 -6.16 -1.65 -30.36
N ASP A 66 -6.42 -0.48 -29.79
CA ASP A 66 -6.75 0.73 -30.56
C ASP A 66 -5.63 1.16 -31.52
N LEU A 67 -4.38 0.91 -31.13
CA LEU A 67 -3.19 1.19 -31.95
C LEU A 67 -2.86 0.08 -32.96
N GLY A 68 -3.53 -1.07 -32.91
CA GLY A 68 -3.22 -2.23 -33.76
C GLY A 68 -1.92 -2.95 -33.39
N ASP A 69 -1.40 -2.74 -32.17
CA ASP A 69 -0.16 -3.32 -31.66
C ASP A 69 -0.29 -4.78 -31.20
N LEU A 70 -1.51 -5.36 -31.26
CA LEU A 70 -1.82 -6.72 -30.83
C LEU A 70 -2.57 -7.49 -31.93
N SER A 71 -2.21 -8.75 -32.14
CA SER A 71 -3.01 -9.66 -32.96
C SER A 71 -4.27 -10.12 -32.23
N GLU A 72 -5.28 -10.57 -32.98
CA GLU A 72 -6.53 -11.11 -32.39
C GLU A 72 -6.28 -12.21 -31.35
N GLU A 73 -5.36 -13.14 -31.64
CA GLU A 73 -4.97 -14.19 -30.70
C GLU A 73 -4.33 -13.64 -29.41
N GLN A 74 -3.58 -12.54 -29.50
CA GLN A 74 -2.99 -11.90 -28.32
C GLN A 74 -4.05 -11.20 -27.48
N VAL A 75 -5.03 -10.56 -28.12
CA VAL A 75 -6.17 -9.92 -27.44
C VAL A 75 -6.98 -10.95 -26.67
N GLU A 76 -7.33 -12.06 -27.32
CA GLU A 76 -8.07 -13.16 -26.69
C GLU A 76 -7.31 -13.73 -25.48
N ARG A 77 -6.01 -13.99 -25.65
CA ARG A 77 -5.16 -14.52 -24.57
C ARG A 77 -5.09 -13.57 -23.37
N ILE A 78 -4.98 -12.26 -23.61
CA ILE A 78 -5.00 -11.26 -22.53
C ILE A 78 -6.35 -11.29 -21.81
N GLY A 79 -7.46 -11.28 -22.57
CA GLY A 79 -8.81 -11.33 -22.02
C GLY A 79 -9.02 -12.55 -21.13
N VAL A 80 -8.70 -13.75 -21.62
CA VAL A 80 -8.78 -15.00 -20.85
C VAL A 80 -7.91 -14.93 -19.58
N THR A 81 -6.71 -14.37 -19.67
CA THR A 81 -5.82 -14.25 -18.50
C THR A 81 -6.40 -13.30 -17.45
N LEU A 82 -6.97 -12.16 -17.86
CA LEU A 82 -7.59 -11.21 -16.94
C LEU A 82 -8.85 -11.78 -16.28
N MET A 83 -9.66 -12.55 -17.02
CA MET A 83 -10.82 -13.25 -16.46
C MET A 83 -10.41 -14.29 -15.42
N ALA A 84 -9.38 -15.09 -15.70
CA ALA A 84 -8.85 -16.05 -14.74
C ALA A 84 -8.31 -15.36 -13.48
N LEU A 85 -7.64 -14.21 -13.63
CA LEU A 85 -7.19 -13.41 -12.49
C LEU A 85 -8.37 -12.92 -11.64
N GLU A 86 -9.44 -12.41 -12.26
CA GLU A 86 -10.65 -11.96 -11.53
C GLU A 86 -11.30 -13.10 -10.73
N GLU A 87 -11.34 -14.31 -11.29
CA GLU A 87 -11.85 -15.49 -10.60
C GLU A 87 -10.99 -15.85 -9.37
N GLN A 88 -9.67 -15.85 -9.50
CA GLN A 88 -8.75 -16.09 -8.38
C GLN A 88 -8.85 -14.98 -7.31
N MET A 89 -8.98 -13.73 -7.73
CA MET A 89 -9.19 -12.58 -6.85
C MET A 89 -10.48 -12.72 -6.05
N THR A 90 -11.55 -13.21 -6.68
CA THR A 90 -12.82 -13.51 -6.02
C THR A 90 -12.66 -14.56 -4.92
N GLY A 91 -12.03 -15.70 -5.24
CA GLY A 91 -11.77 -16.75 -4.25
C GLY A 91 -10.90 -16.28 -3.08
N LEU A 92 -9.87 -15.46 -3.33
CA LEU A 92 -9.03 -14.91 -2.26
C LEU A 92 -9.80 -13.90 -1.40
N ARG A 93 -10.61 -13.02 -1.99
CA ARG A 93 -11.47 -12.09 -1.22
C ARG A 93 -12.40 -12.85 -0.29
N GLU A 94 -13.08 -13.89 -0.80
CA GLU A 94 -13.96 -14.74 0.01
C GLU A 94 -13.22 -15.42 1.16
N HIS A 95 -12.02 -15.97 0.88
CA HIS A 95 -11.19 -16.62 1.88
C HIS A 95 -10.80 -15.70 3.04
N PHE A 96 -10.47 -14.45 2.74
CA PHE A 96 -10.08 -13.45 3.76
C PHE A 96 -11.27 -12.62 4.29
N GLY A 97 -12.50 -12.92 3.86
CA GLY A 97 -13.71 -12.17 4.24
C GLY A 97 -13.62 -10.69 3.88
N LEU A 98 -13.10 -10.38 2.69
CA LEU A 98 -12.94 -9.03 2.17
C LEU A 98 -14.05 -8.70 1.18
N ALA A 99 -14.66 -7.54 1.32
CA ALA A 99 -15.57 -6.98 0.34
C ALA A 99 -14.77 -6.27 -0.78
N PRO A 100 -15.34 -6.09 -1.99
CA PRO A 100 -14.67 -5.33 -3.05
C PRO A 100 -14.23 -3.93 -2.61
N GLU A 101 -15.00 -3.29 -1.74
CA GLU A 101 -14.73 -1.95 -1.22
C GLU A 101 -13.51 -1.92 -0.29
N ASP A 102 -13.19 -3.05 0.36
CA ASP A 102 -12.00 -3.17 1.22
C ASP A 102 -10.68 -3.09 0.43
N LEU A 103 -10.74 -3.28 -0.90
CA LEU A 103 -9.59 -3.14 -1.79
C LEU A 103 -9.27 -1.69 -2.15
N ASN A 104 -10.17 -0.74 -1.90
CA ASN A 104 -9.87 0.66 -2.17
C ASN A 104 -9.30 1.37 -0.93
N LEU A 105 -8.05 1.05 -0.63
CA LEU A 105 -7.37 1.57 0.56
C LEU A 105 -7.23 3.10 0.50
N ASP A 106 -7.69 3.77 1.56
CA ASP A 106 -7.46 5.20 1.77
C ASP A 106 -6.04 5.43 2.34
N LEU A 107 -5.20 6.11 1.57
CA LEU A 107 -3.85 6.47 1.95
C LEU A 107 -3.78 7.83 2.66
N GLY A 108 -4.91 8.44 3.02
CA GLY A 108 -5.01 9.73 3.70
C GLY A 108 -4.78 10.89 2.72
N PRO A 109 -3.67 11.65 2.84
CA PRO A 109 -3.43 12.81 1.96
C PRO A 109 -3.23 12.44 0.49
N LEU A 110 -2.94 11.18 0.17
CA LEU A 110 -2.83 10.68 -1.20
C LEU A 110 -4.18 10.21 -1.78
N GLY A 111 -5.22 10.13 -0.94
CA GLY A 111 -6.53 9.63 -1.33
C GLY A 111 -6.58 8.10 -1.53
N PRO A 112 -7.64 7.59 -2.16
CA PRO A 112 -7.80 6.16 -2.45
C PRO A 112 -6.74 5.63 -3.42
N LEU A 113 -6.26 4.41 -3.22
CA LEU A 113 -5.27 3.81 -4.12
C LEU A 113 -5.88 3.45 -5.49
N LEU A 114 -7.12 2.96 -5.51
CA LEU A 114 -7.80 2.60 -6.75
C LEU A 114 -8.56 3.82 -7.29
N PRO A 115 -8.52 4.07 -8.62
CA PRO A 115 -9.35 5.08 -9.25
C PRO A 115 -10.82 4.84 -8.92
N THR A 116 -11.57 5.90 -8.62
CA THR A 116 -13.03 5.85 -8.57
C THR A 116 -13.49 6.25 -9.96
N ASP A 117 -13.99 5.28 -10.74
CA ASP A 117 -14.56 5.54 -12.07
C ASP A 117 -15.80 6.46 -12.01
#